data_AF-A0A060WA79-F1
#
_entry.id   AF-A0A060WA79-F1
#
_cell.length_a   1.000
_cell.length_b   1.000
_cell.length_c   1.000
_cell.angle_alpha   90.00
_cell.angle_beta   90.00
_cell.angle_gamma   90.00
#
_symmetry.space_group_name_H-M   'P 1'
#
loop_
_entity.id
_entity.type
_entity.pdbx_description
1 polymer ?
#
loop_
_entity_poly.entity_id
_entity_poly.type
_entity_poly.pdbx_seq_one_letter_code
_entity_poly.pdbx_strand_id
1 'polypeptide(L)'
;MDIIFYHIFLQVIFRYALALFKYTEEDILKIHHSVDIYQYLRFITRTITDSRRLTTIAFSDMNPFPFRLLRQRRALHLQCVHVQLSELERIQRELGRERRQHKDRELGLVSSEDEGDT
;
A
#
# COMPACT_ATOMS: atom_id res chain seq x y z
N MET A 1 13.87 -8.58 26.74
CA MET A 1 12.45 -8.57 27.18
C MET A 1 11.58 -7.75 26.21
N ASP A 2 12.11 -7.36 25.05
CA ASP A 2 11.64 -6.17 24.32
C ASP A 2 10.73 -6.49 23.13
N ILE A 3 10.90 -7.65 22.49
CA ILE A 3 10.11 -8.05 21.31
C ILE A 3 8.66 -8.38 21.68
N ILE A 4 8.45 -9.03 22.84
CA ILE A 4 7.10 -9.41 23.30
C ILE A 4 6.31 -8.16 23.67
N PHE A 5 6.93 -7.22 24.38
CA PHE A 5 6.31 -5.94 24.72
C PHE A 5 5.95 -5.14 23.46
N TYR A 6 6.86 -5.06 22.48
CA TYR A 6 6.60 -4.38 21.20
C TYR A 6 5.43 -5.01 20.44
N HIS A 7 5.36 -6.35 20.39
CA HIS A 7 4.28 -7.05 19.69
C HIS A 7 2.91 -6.81 20.35
N ILE A 8 2.83 -6.88 21.68
CA ILE A 8 1.59 -6.61 22.43
C ILE A 8 1.20 -5.13 22.28
N PHE A 9 2.17 -4.21 22.40
CA PHE A 9 1.96 -2.78 22.24
C PHE A 9 1.41 -2.44 20.84
N LEU A 10 1.99 -3.02 19.79
CA LEU A 10 1.52 -2.81 18.42
C LEU A 10 0.10 -3.34 18.21
N GLN A 11 -0.25 -4.47 18.83
CA GLN A 11 -1.62 -4.99 18.79
C GLN A 11 -2.62 -4.06 19.48
N VAL A 12 -2.23 -3.47 20.62
CA VAL A 12 -3.08 -2.51 21.34
C VAL A 12 -3.25 -1.23 20.54
N ILE A 13 -2.16 -0.65 20.00
CA ILE A 13 -2.24 0.56 19.16
C ILE A 13 -3.14 0.31 17.95
N PHE A 14 -3.00 -0.83 17.29
CA PHE A 14 -3.79 -1.13 16.09
C PHE A 14 -5.29 -1.16 16.40
N ARG A 15 -5.69 -1.67 17.57
CA ARG A 15 -7.09 -1.65 18.03
C ARG A 15 -7.58 -0.22 18.24
N TYR A 16 -6.77 0.63 18.88
CA TYR A 16 -7.11 2.05 19.06
C TYR A 16 -7.18 2.81 17.74
N ALA A 17 -6.27 2.54 16.81
CA ALA A 17 -6.28 3.15 15.48
C ALA A 17 -7.57 2.80 14.73
N LEU A 18 -7.94 1.51 14.71
CA LEU A 18 -9.21 1.08 14.12
C LEU A 18 -10.43 1.70 14.84
N ALA A 19 -10.37 1.86 16.16
CA ALA A 19 -11.48 2.39 16.94
C ALA A 19 -11.69 3.87 16.63
N LEU A 20 -10.59 4.58 16.36
CA LEU A 20 -10.59 5.96 15.86
C LEU A 20 -11.37 6.08 14.55
N PHE A 21 -11.07 5.18 13.60
CA PHE A 21 -11.77 5.15 12.31
C PHE A 21 -13.24 4.76 12.48
N LYS A 22 -13.56 3.83 13.38
CA LYS A 22 -14.93 3.42 13.65
C LYS A 22 -15.74 4.53 14.34
N TYR A 23 -15.12 5.29 15.23
CA TYR A 23 -15.73 6.45 15.91
C TYR A 23 -16.10 7.57 14.93
N THR A 24 -15.30 7.71 13.86
CA THR A 24 -15.41 8.79 12.86
C THR A 24 -15.92 8.30 11.50
N GLU A 25 -16.42 7.07 11.43
CA GLU A 25 -16.73 6.37 10.18
C GLU A 25 -17.67 7.17 9.29
N GLU A 26 -18.78 7.66 9.85
CA GLU A 26 -19.78 8.42 9.09
C GLU A 26 -19.22 9.71 8.51
N ASP A 27 -18.29 10.36 9.21
CA ASP A 27 -17.70 11.62 8.76
C ASP A 27 -16.63 11.37 7.70
N ILE A 28 -15.81 10.33 7.87
CA ILE A 28 -14.82 9.93 6.87
C ILE A 28 -15.50 9.49 5.57
N LEU A 29 -16.61 8.77 5.64
CA LEU A 29 -17.35 8.30 4.46
C LEU A 29 -18.00 9.43 3.65
N LYS A 30 -18.22 10.61 4.25
CA LYS A 30 -18.72 11.81 3.56
C LYS A 30 -17.62 12.54 2.77
N ILE A 31 -16.34 12.20 2.97
CA ILE A 31 -15.22 12.88 2.32
C ILE A 31 -15.02 12.30 0.92
N HIS A 32 -15.15 13.14 -0.11
CA HIS A 32 -14.98 12.74 -1.52
C HIS A 32 -13.56 12.94 -2.05
N HIS A 33 -12.78 13.87 -1.50
CA HIS A 33 -11.45 14.20 -2.00
C HIS A 33 -10.34 13.67 -1.08
N SER A 34 -9.29 13.12 -1.68
CA SER A 34 -8.17 12.50 -0.94
C SER A 34 -7.39 13.48 -0.06
N VAL A 35 -7.27 14.74 -0.48
CA VAL A 35 -6.58 15.80 0.30
C VAL A 35 -7.32 16.10 1.61
N ASP A 36 -8.65 16.10 1.54
CA ASP A 36 -9.52 16.41 2.68
C ASP A 36 -9.46 15.31 3.74
N ILE A 37 -9.22 14.05 3.34
CA ILE A 37 -8.99 12.93 4.27
C ILE A 37 -7.77 13.22 5.15
N TYR A 38 -6.65 13.67 4.58
CA TYR A 38 -5.44 13.97 5.37
C TYR A 38 -5.66 15.11 6.37
N GLN A 39 -6.40 16.16 5.96
CA GLN A 39 -6.72 17.27 6.85
C GLN A 39 -7.65 16.82 7.98
N TYR A 40 -8.67 16.01 7.66
CA TYR A 40 -9.57 15.43 8.63
C TYR A 40 -8.81 14.56 9.64
N LEU A 41 -7.95 13.64 9.18
CA LEU A 41 -7.15 12.78 10.05
C LEU A 41 -6.25 13.59 11.00
N ARG A 42 -5.71 14.71 10.54
CA ARG A 42 -4.92 15.61 11.40
C ARG A 42 -5.80 16.29 12.46
N PHE A 43 -7.03 16.64 12.10
CA PHE A 43 -7.96 17.32 12.98
C PHE A 43 -8.56 16.38 14.05
N ILE A 44 -8.93 15.14 13.68
CA ILE A 44 -9.62 14.22 14.61
C ILE A 44 -8.78 13.86 15.84
N THR A 45 -7.46 13.84 15.70
CA THR A 45 -6.54 13.58 16.83
C THR A 45 -6.65 14.63 17.94
N ARG A 46 -7.22 15.80 17.65
CA ARG A 46 -7.43 16.90 18.61
C ARG A 46 -8.85 16.98 19.14
N THR A 47 -9.83 16.39 18.46
CA THR A 47 -11.25 16.51 18.82
C THR A 47 -11.80 15.33 19.61
N ILE A 48 -11.10 14.19 19.60
CA ILE A 48 -11.53 13.00 20.33
C ILE A 48 -11.21 13.18 21.81
N THR A 49 -12.25 13.49 22.59
CA THR A 49 -12.17 13.71 24.04
C THR A 49 -12.74 12.55 24.86
N ASP A 50 -13.64 11.76 24.28
CA ASP A 50 -14.28 10.63 24.96
C ASP A 50 -13.43 9.34 24.87
N SER A 51 -12.44 9.27 25.76
CA SER A 51 -11.55 8.11 25.90
C SER A 51 -12.28 6.83 26.34
N ARG A 52 -13.38 6.96 27.10
CA ARG A 52 -14.16 5.82 27.57
C ARG A 52 -14.86 5.15 26.40
N ARG A 53 -15.56 5.93 25.57
CA ARG A 53 -16.24 5.42 24.37
C ARG A 53 -15.24 4.84 23.37
N LEU A 54 -14.08 5.46 23.18
CA LEU A 54 -13.03 4.93 22.32
C LEU A 54 -12.50 3.57 22.81
N THR A 55 -12.33 3.41 24.12
CA THR A 55 -11.90 2.14 24.73
C THR A 55 -12.95 1.05 24.54
N THR A 56 -14.24 1.37 24.73
CA THR A 56 -15.34 0.43 24.46
C THR A 56 -15.33 -0.04 23.02
N ILE A 57 -15.18 0.88 22.06
CA ILE A 57 -15.14 0.51 20.64
C ILE A 57 -13.92 -0.39 20.35
N ALA A 58 -12.74 -0.05 20.90
CA ALA A 58 -11.50 -0.79 20.66
C ALA A 58 -11.49 -2.23 21.22
N PHE A 59 -12.13 -2.46 22.37
CA PHE A 59 -12.04 -3.73 23.11
C PHE A 59 -13.34 -4.52 23.19
N SER A 60 -14.49 -3.88 22.95
CA SER A 60 -15.82 -4.51 22.99
C SER A 60 -16.42 -4.60 21.59
N ASP A 61 -16.51 -3.49 20.86
CA ASP A 61 -17.26 -3.47 19.58
C ASP A 61 -16.45 -4.05 18.42
N MET A 62 -15.14 -3.84 18.42
CA MET A 62 -14.25 -4.33 17.36
C MET A 62 -13.45 -5.60 17.72
N ASN A 63 -13.67 -6.19 18.90
CA ASN A 63 -12.96 -7.39 19.34
C ASN A 63 -13.94 -8.57 19.52
N PRO A 64 -13.62 -9.78 19.04
CA PRO A 64 -12.36 -10.21 18.44
C PRO A 64 -12.38 -10.15 16.93
N PHE A 65 -11.64 -9.20 16.37
CA PHE A 65 -11.25 -9.21 14.97
C PHE A 65 -10.59 -10.58 14.69
N PRO A 66 -11.22 -11.46 13.88
CA PRO A 66 -10.70 -12.81 13.74
C PRO A 66 -9.38 -12.74 12.99
N PHE A 67 -8.28 -13.05 13.68
CA PHE A 67 -6.93 -13.11 13.11
C PHE A 67 -6.87 -13.94 11.82
N ARG A 68 -7.76 -14.94 11.69
CA ARG A 68 -7.93 -15.73 10.47
C ARG A 68 -8.34 -14.87 9.27
N LEU A 69 -9.32 -13.99 9.43
CA LEU A 69 -9.78 -13.09 8.37
C LEU A 69 -8.68 -12.08 7.99
N LEU A 70 -7.97 -11.54 8.99
CA LEU A 70 -6.86 -10.63 8.74
C LEU A 70 -5.69 -11.32 8.02
N ARG A 71 -5.35 -12.56 8.40
CA ARG A 71 -4.36 -13.38 7.70
C ARG A 71 -4.78 -13.68 6.26
N GLN A 72 -6.05 -14.03 6.04
CA GLN A 72 -6.58 -14.30 4.70
C GLN A 72 -6.50 -13.05 3.81
N ARG A 73 -6.96 -11.89 4.30
CA ARG A 73 -6.87 -10.62 3.55
C ARG A 73 -5.43 -10.25 3.22
N ARG A 74 -4.51 -10.42 4.17
CA ARG A 74 -3.07 -10.18 3.94
C ARG A 74 -2.48 -11.12 2.89
N ALA A 75 -2.82 -12.40 2.92
CA ALA A 75 -2.38 -13.36 1.91
C ALA A 75 -2.90 -12.99 0.51
N LEU A 76 -4.17 -12.62 0.41
CA LEU A 76 -4.80 -12.22 -0.85
C LEU A 76 -4.17 -10.93 -1.41
N HIS A 77 -3.92 -9.93 -0.57
CA HIS A 77 -3.23 -8.71 -0.98
C HIS A 77 -1.79 -8.99 -1.43
N LEU A 78 -1.03 -9.82 -0.69
CA LEU A 78 0.32 -10.21 -1.07
C LEU A 78 0.37 -10.93 -2.42
N GLN A 79 -0.61 -11.80 -2.69
CA GLN A 79 -0.74 -12.46 -3.98
C GLN A 79 -0.98 -11.44 -5.10
N CYS A 80 -1.89 -10.49 -4.88
CA CYS A 80 -2.16 -9.43 -5.86
C CYS A 80 -0.91 -8.57 -6.14
N VAL A 81 -0.18 -8.18 -5.10
CA VAL A 81 1.06 -7.41 -5.24
C VAL A 81 2.13 -8.20 -6.00
N HIS A 82 2.29 -9.49 -5.72
CA HIS A 82 3.23 -10.34 -6.48
C HIS A 82 2.89 -10.40 -7.97
N VAL A 83 1.61 -10.54 -8.30
CA VAL A 83 1.16 -10.53 -9.70
C VAL A 83 1.49 -9.20 -10.37
N GLN A 84 1.14 -8.08 -9.73
CA GLN A 84 1.45 -6.74 -10.26
C GLN A 84 2.96 -6.54 -10.45
N LEU A 85 3.78 -6.99 -9.51
CA LEU A 85 5.24 -6.93 -9.61
C LEU A 85 5.76 -7.73 -10.82
N SER A 86 5.24 -8.95 -11.01
CA SER A 86 5.65 -9.80 -12.13
C SER A 86 5.28 -9.23 -13.51
N GLU A 87 4.13 -8.56 -13.62
CA GLU A 87 3.71 -7.86 -14.84
C GLU A 87 4.65 -6.68 -15.14
N LEU A 88 4.98 -5.88 -14.13
CA LEU A 88 5.92 -4.76 -14.30
C LEU A 88 7.32 -5.24 -14.72
N GLU A 89 7.81 -6.32 -14.12
CA GLU A 89 9.09 -6.94 -14.50
C GLU A 89 9.07 -7.51 -15.94
N ARG A 90 7.90 -7.97 -16.41
CA ARG A 90 7.74 -8.40 -17.80
C ARG A 90 7.82 -7.22 -18.77
N ILE A 91 7.07 -6.16 -18.49
CA ILE A 91 7.06 -4.93 -19.29
C ILE A 91 8.47 -4.34 -19.36
N GLN A 92 9.19 -4.27 -18.23
CA GLN A 92 10.55 -3.74 -18.18
C GLN A 92 11.53 -4.57 -19.03
N ARG A 93 11.38 -5.90 -19.07
CA ARG A 93 12.19 -6.77 -19.93
C ARG A 93 11.87 -6.60 -21.40
N GLU A 94 10.61 -6.42 -21.76
CA GLU A 94 10.18 -6.18 -23.16
C GLU A 94 10.73 -4.85 -23.66
N LEU A 95 10.55 -3.76 -22.91
CA LEU A 95 11.13 -2.45 -23.24
C LEU A 95 12.67 -2.49 -23.34
N GLY A 96 13.33 -3.22 -22.43
CA GLY A 96 14.77 -3.41 -22.48
C GLY A 96 15.24 -4.17 -23.73
N ARG A 97 14.45 -5.14 -24.21
CA ARG A 97 14.73 -5.88 -25.45
C ARG A 97 14.50 -5.03 -26.68
N GLU A 98 13.39 -4.30 -26.74
CA GLU A 98 13.09 -3.36 -27.84
C GLU A 98 14.18 -2.30 -27.96
N ARG A 99 14.65 -1.74 -26.83
CA ARG A 99 15.73 -0.75 -26.82
C ARG A 99 17.06 -1.31 -27.32
N ARG A 100 17.37 -2.58 -27.02
CA ARG A 100 18.56 -3.27 -27.55
C ARG A 100 18.43 -3.54 -29.05
N GLN A 101 17.27 -4.03 -29.50
CA GLN A 101 17.01 -4.29 -30.91
C GLN A 101 17.04 -3.00 -31.75
N HIS A 102 16.50 -1.89 -31.24
CA HIS A 102 16.60 -0.59 -31.92
C HIS A 102 18.06 -0.15 -32.05
N LYS A 103 18.84 -0.26 -30.96
CA LYS A 103 20.25 0.10 -30.95
C LYS A 103 21.09 -0.77 -31.90
N ASP A 104 20.83 -2.07 -31.94
CA ASP A 104 21.54 -3.01 -32.83
C ASP A 104 21.16 -2.78 -34.30
N ARG A 105 19.89 -2.43 -34.59
CA ARG A 105 19.44 -2.09 -35.94
C ARG A 105 20.04 -0.79 -36.45
N GLU A 106 20.17 0.21 -35.58
CA GLU A 106 20.79 1.50 -35.86
C GLU A 106 22.32 1.34 -36.10
N LEU A 107 23.00 0.51 -35.32
CA LEU A 107 24.42 0.16 -35.53
C LEU A 107 24.66 -0.66 -36.81
N GLY A 108 23.75 -1.57 -37.17
CA GLY A 108 23.82 -2.34 -38.41
C GLY A 108 23.60 -1.50 -39.67
N LEU A 109 22.77 -0.46 -39.60
CA LEU A 109 22.59 0.53 -40.67
C LEU A 109 23.87 1.37 -40.87
N VAL A 110 24.49 1.84 -39.78
CA VAL A 110 25.73 2.63 -39.83
C VAL A 110 26.93 1.80 -40.34
N SER A 111 26.99 0.49 -40.04
CA SER A 111 28.06 -0.39 -40.54
C SER A 111 27.93 -0.78 -42.01
N SER A 112 26.81 -0.48 -42.67
CA SER A 112 26.54 -0.84 -44.07
C SER A 112 26.83 0.31 -45.05
N GLU A 113 27.19 1.49 -44.56
CA GLU A 113 27.43 2.69 -45.37
C GLU A 113 28.92 2.96 -45.68
N ASP A 114 29.85 2.06 -45.31
CA ASP A 114 31.31 2.24 -45.52
C ASP A 114 31.93 1.31 -46.58
N GLU A 115 31.12 0.60 -47.37
CA GLU A 115 31.59 -0.24 -48.48
C GLU A 115 31.13 0.35 -49.82
N GLY A 116 31.79 1.43 -50.25
CA GLY A 116 31.63 1.97 -51.60
C GLY A 116 32.16 3.39 -51.80
N ASP A 117 33.46 3.54 -52.07
CA ASP A 117 33.96 3.96 -53.40
C ASP A 117 35.49 3.82 -53.46
N THR A 118 35.91 3.50 -54.67
CA THR A 118 37.24 3.26 -55.24
C THR A 118 38.25 4.39 -55.11
#